data_AF-K2FJI9-F1
#
_entry.id   AF-K2FJI9-F1
#
_cell.length_a   1.000
_cell.length_b   1.000
_cell.length_c   1.000
_cell.angle_alpha   90.00
_cell.angle_beta   90.00
_cell.angle_gamma   90.00
#
_symmetry.space_group_name_H-M   'P 1'
#
loop_
_entity.id
_entity.type
_entity.pdbx_description
1 polymer ?
#
loop_
_entity_poly.entity_id
_entity_poly.type
_entity_poly.pdbx_seq_one_letter_code
_entity_poly.pdbx_strand_id
1 'polypeptide(L)'
;MGQNQEELKKKKVQRRVLWGAIFLMATSSIGPAFLTQTTEFTSRFMASFAFAILASIIIDIGAQLNIWRILVVSGKRGQDVANMVFPGLGY
;
A
#
# COMPACT_ATOMS: atom_id res chain seq x y z
N MET A 1 -25.87 -27.59 15.46
CA MET A 1 -25.67 -27.25 14.03
C MET A 1 -25.73 -25.74 13.72
N GLY A 2 -26.27 -24.87 14.59
CA GLY A 2 -26.35 -23.42 14.33
C GLY A 2 -25.07 -22.60 14.59
N GLN A 3 -24.25 -22.98 15.58
CA GLN A 3 -23.02 -22.24 15.94
C GLN A 3 -21.99 -22.20 14.80
N ASN A 4 -21.87 -23.29 14.03
CA ASN A 4 -20.94 -23.39 12.91
C ASN A 4 -21.33 -22.48 11.73
N GLN A 5 -22.62 -22.15 11.58
CA GLN A 5 -23.13 -21.27 10.53
C GLN A 5 -22.91 -19.78 10.84
N GLU A 6 -23.04 -19.39 12.12
CA GLU A 6 -22.75 -18.03 12.58
C GLU A 6 -21.26 -17.70 12.50
N GLU A 7 -20.40 -18.65 12.87
CA GLU A 7 -18.94 -18.48 12.77
C GLU A 7 -18.49 -18.32 11.31
N LEU A 8 -19.07 -19.12 10.40
CA LEU A 8 -18.81 -19.02 8.97
C LEU A 8 -19.26 -17.68 8.38
N LYS A 9 -20.43 -17.16 8.82
CA LYS A 9 -20.92 -15.82 8.44
C LYS A 9 -19.99 -14.73 8.93
N LYS A 10 -19.55 -14.76 10.20
CA LYS A 10 -18.59 -13.79 10.75
C LYS A 10 -17.27 -13.79 10.00
N LYS A 11 -16.70 -14.97 9.72
CA LYS A 11 -15.46 -15.13 8.97
C LYS A 11 -15.57 -14.58 7.54
N LYS A 12 -16.71 -14.80 6.88
CA LYS A 12 -17.03 -14.22 5.56
C LYS A 12 -17.18 -12.70 5.59
N VAL A 13 -17.78 -12.13 6.63
CA VAL A 13 -17.90 -10.67 6.80
C VAL A 13 -16.53 -10.05 7.05
N GLN A 14 -15.73 -10.60 7.96
CA GLN A 14 -14.36 -10.14 8.23
C GLN A 14 -13.47 -10.16 6.99
N ARG A 15 -13.53 -11.24 6.19
CA ARG A 15 -12.78 -11.33 4.94
C ARG A 15 -13.20 -10.24 3.95
N ARG A 16 -14.49 -9.93 3.82
CA ARG A 16 -14.97 -8.83 2.95
C ARG A 16 -14.50 -7.47 3.45
N VAL A 17 -14.53 -7.22 4.76
CA VAL A 17 -14.04 -5.97 5.34
C VAL A 17 -12.53 -5.82 5.10
N LEU A 18 -11.74 -6.88 5.25
CA LEU A 18 -10.30 -6.86 4.97
C LEU A 18 -10.01 -6.54 3.50
N TRP A 19 -10.72 -7.17 2.56
CA TRP A 19 -10.59 -6.84 1.13
C TRP A 19 -10.99 -5.40 0.83
N GLY A 20 -12.04 -4.88 1.46
CA GLY A 20 -12.44 -3.48 1.34
C GLY A 20 -11.37 -2.51 1.87
N ALA A 21 -10.78 -2.82 3.03
CA ALA A 21 -9.70 -2.02 3.61
C ALA A 21 -8.44 -2.02 2.73
N ILE A 22 -8.04 -3.19 2.20
CA ILE A 22 -6.92 -3.30 1.26
C ILE A 22 -7.21 -2.51 -0.02
N PHE A 23 -8.43 -2.58 -0.55
CA PHE A 23 -8.83 -1.83 -1.74
C PHE A 23 -8.76 -0.32 -1.52
N LEU A 24 -9.34 0.18 -0.43
CA LEU A 24 -9.29 1.60 -0.08
C LEU A 24 -7.85 2.07 0.15
N MET A 25 -7.01 1.24 0.76
CA MET A 25 -5.59 1.56 0.95
C MET A 25 -4.82 1.60 -0.37
N ALA A 26 -5.03 0.63 -1.26
CA ALA A 26 -4.36 0.57 -2.56
C ALA A 26 -4.78 1.74 -3.47
N THR A 27 -6.08 2.01 -3.56
CA THR A 27 -6.61 3.09 -4.40
C THR A 27 -6.29 4.48 -3.87
N SER A 28 -6.26 4.68 -2.55
CA SER A 28 -5.84 5.96 -1.96
C SER A 28 -4.34 6.24 -2.12
N SER A 29 -3.52 5.20 -2.31
CA SER A 29 -2.08 5.34 -2.58
C SER A 29 -1.79 5.82 -4.01
N ILE A 30 -2.74 5.69 -4.94
CA ILE A 30 -2.62 6.19 -6.31
C ILE A 30 -3.08 7.65 -6.33
N GLY A 31 -2.15 8.56 -6.02
CA GLY A 31 -2.42 9.99 -6.02
C GLY A 31 -2.52 10.59 -7.43
N PRO A 32 -3.22 11.73 -7.59
CA PRO A 32 -3.34 12.43 -8.88
C PRO A 32 -1.97 12.82 -9.47
N ALA A 33 -0.98 13.10 -8.63
CA ALA A 33 0.39 13.40 -9.05
C ALA A 33 1.11 12.21 -9.72
N PHE A 34 0.77 10.97 -9.34
CA PHE A 34 1.37 9.77 -9.94
C PHE A 34 0.82 9.55 -11.35
N LEU A 35 -0.48 9.76 -11.54
CA LEU A 35 -1.14 9.67 -12.84
C LEU A 35 -0.63 10.74 -13.82
N THR A 36 -0.52 11.99 -13.37
CA THR A 36 -0.03 13.07 -14.23
C THR A 36 1.44 12.89 -14.59
N GLN A 37 2.30 12.53 -13.64
CA GLN A 37 3.73 12.28 -13.92
C GLN A 37 3.93 11.08 -14.84
N THR A 38 3.21 9.98 -14.61
CA THR A 38 3.30 8.80 -15.49
C THR A 38 2.85 9.16 -16.90
N THR A 39 1.79 9.97 -17.04
CA THR A 39 1.30 10.45 -18.36
C THR A 39 2.32 11.35 -19.04
N GLU A 40 2.96 12.24 -18.28
CA GLU A 40 3.96 13.19 -18.78
C GLU A 40 5.18 12.45 -19.35
N PHE A 41 5.77 11.55 -18.56
CA PHE A 41 6.89 10.72 -19.00
C PHE A 41 6.51 9.75 -20.13
N THR A 42 5.30 9.17 -20.09
CA THR A 42 4.81 8.32 -21.19
C THR A 42 4.64 9.15 -22.47
N SER A 43 4.21 10.41 -22.40
CA SER A 43 4.12 11.26 -23.60
C SER A 43 5.49 11.62 -24.17
N ARG A 44 6.50 11.81 -23.31
CA ARG A 44 7.88 12.13 -23.73
C ARG A 44 8.64 10.93 -24.28
N PHE A 45 8.51 9.78 -23.63
CA PHE A 45 9.36 8.60 -23.85
C PHE A 45 8.59 7.42 -24.47
N MET A 46 7.27 7.50 -24.58
CA MET A 46 6.40 6.49 -25.21
C MET A 46 6.74 5.07 -24.71
N ALA A 47 6.89 4.11 -25.62
CA ALA A 47 7.16 2.71 -25.27
C ALA A 47 8.49 2.51 -24.51
N SER A 48 9.47 3.40 -24.67
CA SER A 48 10.77 3.26 -23.99
C SER A 48 10.68 3.43 -22.46
N PHE A 49 9.61 4.07 -21.97
CA PHE A 49 9.38 4.25 -20.53
C PHE A 49 8.81 3.00 -19.84
N ALA A 50 8.28 2.03 -20.59
CA ALA A 50 7.63 0.85 -20.03
C ALA A 50 8.55 0.01 -19.12
N PHE A 51 9.83 -0.08 -19.47
CA PHE A 51 10.82 -0.78 -18.63
C PHE A 51 11.04 -0.06 -17.28
N ALA A 52 11.09 1.28 -17.29
CA ALA A 52 11.25 2.06 -16.07
C ALA A 52 10.03 1.90 -15.14
N ILE A 53 8.81 1.86 -15.70
CA ILE A 53 7.58 1.56 -14.94
C ILE A 53 7.64 0.16 -14.32
N LEU A 54 8.07 -0.85 -15.07
CA LEU A 54 8.20 -2.21 -14.53
C LEU A 54 9.22 -2.29 -13.39
N ALA A 55 10.37 -1.64 -13.56
CA ALA A 55 11.38 -1.56 -12.52
C ALA A 55 10.86 -0.85 -11.26
N SER A 56 10.11 0.24 -11.42
CA SER A 56 9.54 0.98 -10.29
C SER A 56 8.55 0.14 -9.50
N ILE A 57 7.64 -0.58 -10.18
CA ILE A 57 6.66 -1.47 -9.53
C ILE A 57 7.35 -2.52 -8.65
N ILE A 58 8.46 -3.11 -9.12
CA ILE A 58 9.22 -4.10 -8.34
C ILE A 58 9.78 -3.47 -7.06
N ILE A 59 10.40 -2.29 -7.19
CA ILE A 59 10.97 -1.56 -6.05
C ILE A 59 9.87 -1.16 -5.07
N ASP A 60 8.74 -0.65 -5.57
CA ASP A 60 7.59 -0.22 -4.77
C ASP A 60 7.01 -1.38 -3.97
N ILE A 61 6.87 -2.57 -4.56
CA ILE A 61 6.43 -3.77 -3.81
C ILE A 61 7.40 -4.07 -2.66
N GLY A 62 8.71 -4.03 -2.92
CA GLY A 62 9.72 -4.26 -1.89
C GLY A 62 9.65 -3.23 -0.75
N ALA A 63 9.54 -1.95 -1.10
CA ALA A 63 9.42 -0.86 -0.14
C ALA A 63 8.11 -0.94 0.66
N GLN A 64 6.97 -1.15 -0.01
CA GLN A 64 5.65 -1.20 0.62
C GLN A 64 5.54 -2.36 1.62
N LEU A 65 6.06 -3.55 1.25
CA LEU A 65 6.09 -4.71 2.14
C LEU A 65 7.03 -4.48 3.34
N ASN A 66 8.16 -3.81 3.14
CA ASN A 66 9.06 -3.44 4.24
C ASN A 66 8.39 -2.45 5.20
N ILE A 67 7.76 -1.40 4.68
CA ILE A 67 7.04 -0.42 5.48
C ILE A 67 5.93 -1.12 6.28
N TRP A 68 5.11 -1.95 5.64
CA TRP A 68 4.05 -2.69 6.33
C TRP A 68 4.60 -3.60 7.42
N ARG A 69 5.69 -4.32 7.14
CA ARG A 69 6.33 -5.17 8.15
C ARG A 69 6.76 -4.34 9.36
N ILE A 70 7.43 -3.21 9.15
CA ILE A 70 7.92 -2.36 10.23
C ILE A 70 6.75 -1.78 11.04
N LEU A 71 5.71 -1.26 10.38
CA LEU A 71 4.54 -0.68 11.06
C LEU A 71 3.76 -1.73 11.86
N VAL A 72 3.52 -2.91 11.28
CA VAL A 72 2.79 -3.99 11.96
C VAL A 72 3.57 -4.53 13.15
N VAL A 73 4.88 -4.75 13.01
CA VAL A 73 5.71 -5.29 14.09
C VAL A 73 5.95 -4.24 15.20
N SER A 74 6.13 -2.97 14.84
CA SER A 74 6.35 -1.91 15.83
C SER A 74 5.09 -1.48 16.58
N GLY A 75 3.90 -1.68 15.99
CA GLY A 75 2.64 -1.20 16.55
C GLY A 75 2.55 0.34 16.64
N LYS A 76 3.44 1.06 15.96
CA LYS A 76 3.54 2.52 15.98
C LYS A 76 3.10 3.11 14.64
N ARG A 77 2.72 4.40 14.63
CA ARG A 77 2.46 5.11 13.38
C ARG A 77 3.76 5.40 12.66
N GLY A 78 3.71 5.55 11.33
CA GLY A 78 4.90 5.79 10.52
C GLY A 78 5.69 7.03 10.93
N GLN A 79 5.01 8.11 11.33
CA GLN A 79 5.64 9.32 11.85
C GLN A 79 6.45 9.05 13.14
N ASP A 80 5.90 8.24 14.04
CA ASP A 80 6.59 7.86 15.27
C ASP A 80 7.82 7.01 14.96
N VAL A 81 7.68 6.04 14.05
CA VAL A 81 8.78 5.18 13.59
C VAL A 81 9.88 6.04 12.94
N ALA A 82 9.51 7.01 12.10
CA ALA A 82 10.46 7.91 11.45
C ALA A 82 11.26 8.75 12.48
N ASN A 83 10.56 9.33 13.47
CA ASN A 83 11.20 10.09 14.55
C ASN A 83 12.10 9.23 15.47
N MET A 84 11.81 7.92 15.58
CA MET A 84 12.68 6.99 16.30
C MET A 84 13.95 6.62 15.52
N VAL A 85 13.90 6.64 14.18
CA VAL A 85 15.08 6.40 13.33
C VAL A 85 15.98 7.64 13.35
N PHE A 86 15.41 8.82 13.15
CA PHE A 86 16.13 10.08 13.27
C PHE A 86 15.17 11.20 13.70
N PRO A 87 15.53 11.99 14.74
CA PRO A 87 14.65 13.04 15.24
C PRO A 87 14.37 14.09 14.15
N GLY A 88 13.09 14.35 13.88
CA GLY A 88 12.63 15.31 12.88
C GLY A 88 12.19 14.70 11.55
N LEU A 89 12.38 13.39 11.32
CA LEU A 89 11.89 12.73 10.10
C LEU A 89 10.36 12.49 10.08
N GLY A 90 9.72 12.52 11.24
CA GLY A 90 8.28 12.29 11.37
C GLY A 90 7.46 13.53 11.73
N TYR A 91 8.08 14.72 11.71
CA TYR A 91 7.42 16.00 12.01
C TYR A 91 6.50 16.45 10.87
#